data_AF-A0A0N0XIK7-F1
#
_entry.id   AF-A0A0N0XIK7-F1
#
_cell.length_a   1.000
_cell.length_b   1.000
_cell.length_c   1.000
_cell.angle_alpha   90.00
_cell.angle_beta   90.00
_cell.angle_gamma   90.00
#
_symmetry.space_group_name_H-M   'P 1'
#
loop_
_entity.id
_entity.type
_entity.pdbx_description
1 polymer ?
#
loop_
_entity_poly.entity_id
_entity_poly.type
_entity_poly.pdbx_seq_one_letter_code
_entity_poly.pdbx_strand_id
1 'polypeptide(L)'
;MAQVFSRHDVLWLKLFLLALLALAAAGVGVVTWSMQPQDVGGAAVLQPVPFSHKHHVADDGIDCRFCHTSVDKGRVAGLPATEVCMTCHSQLFKDAPLLQPVRDSWASGRPIAWARVHDLPDFAYFDHSIHVNKGVACMECHGRVDQMPLTWRNASLEMQWCLDCHRNPGPHLHRPEQVYHMPAQAVLTQSEIDDLLQQYQIADRRRLTDCSTCHR
;
A
#
# COMPACT_ATOMS: atom_id res chain seq x y z
N MET A 1 -25.63 34.76 -52.98
CA MET A 1 -25.69 33.36 -52.49
C MET A 1 -26.86 33.27 -51.54
N ALA A 2 -27.87 32.44 -51.83
CA ALA A 2 -29.03 32.28 -50.95
C ALA A 2 -28.63 31.53 -49.68
N GLN A 3 -28.98 32.07 -48.51
CA GLN A 3 -28.69 31.44 -47.23
C GLN A 3 -29.60 30.21 -47.08
N VAL A 4 -29.03 29.00 -47.22
CA VAL A 4 -29.76 27.72 -47.24
C VAL A 4 -30.35 27.34 -45.88
N PHE A 5 -29.82 27.89 -44.77
CA PHE A 5 -30.26 27.60 -43.39
C PHE A 5 -30.69 28.87 -42.65
N SER A 6 -31.80 28.82 -41.92
CA SER A 6 -32.25 29.94 -41.10
C SER A 6 -31.32 30.14 -39.89
N ARG A 7 -31.35 31.34 -39.29
CA ARG A 7 -30.58 31.62 -38.06
C ARG A 7 -30.97 30.70 -36.90
N HIS A 8 -32.23 30.26 -36.84
CA HIS A 8 -32.72 29.32 -35.84
C HIS A 8 -32.15 27.92 -36.06
N ASP A 9 -32.04 27.45 -37.31
CA ASP A 9 -31.48 26.13 -37.62
C ASP A 9 -29.99 26.06 -37.22
N VAL A 10 -29.24 27.13 -37.48
CA VAL A 10 -27.83 27.24 -37.07
C VAL A 10 -27.69 27.29 -35.54
N LEU A 11 -28.61 27.97 -34.83
CA LEU A 11 -28.62 28.00 -33.37
C LEU A 11 -28.93 26.62 -32.79
N TRP A 12 -29.95 25.92 -33.29
CA TRP A 12 -30.31 24.57 -32.85
C TRP A 12 -29.18 23.56 -33.10
N LEU A 13 -28.53 23.62 -34.27
CA LEU A 13 -27.38 22.77 -34.56
C LEU A 13 -26.23 23.02 -33.57
N LYS A 14 -25.93 24.29 -33.25
CA LYS A 14 -24.91 24.64 -32.27
C LYS A 14 -25.25 24.13 -30.87
N LEU A 15 -26.50 24.33 -30.42
CA LEU A 15 -26.96 23.86 -29.12
C LEU A 15 -26.94 22.32 -29.03
N PHE A 16 -27.32 21.63 -30.10
CA PHE A 16 -27.26 20.18 -30.18
C PHE A 16 -25.82 19.67 -30.10
N LEU A 17 -24.89 20.27 -30.86
CA LEU A 17 -23.46 19.92 -30.79
C LEU A 17 -22.86 20.21 -29.40
N LEU A 18 -23.22 21.34 -28.78
CA LEU A 18 -22.80 21.66 -27.42
C LEU A 18 -23.36 20.67 -26.39
N ALA A 19 -24.63 20.27 -26.53
CA ALA A 19 -25.24 19.27 -25.66
C ALA A 19 -24.56 17.90 -25.81
N LEU A 20 -24.25 17.48 -27.04
CA LEU A 20 -23.49 16.25 -27.30
C LEU A 20 -22.08 16.30 -26.68
N LEU A 21 -21.38 17.42 -26.81
CA LEU A 21 -20.06 17.60 -26.19
C LEU A 21 -20.14 17.57 -24.66
N ALA A 22 -21.16 18.22 -24.07
CA ALA A 22 -21.38 18.21 -22.63
C ALA A 22 -21.71 16.79 -22.12
N LEU A 23 -22.53 16.03 -22.85
CA LEU A 23 -22.85 14.63 -22.54
C LEU A 23 -21.62 13.74 -22.63
N ALA A 24 -20.79 13.92 -23.67
CA ALA A 24 -19.54 13.18 -23.80
C ALA A 24 -18.57 13.49 -22.65
N ALA A 25 -18.41 14.77 -22.30
CA ALA A 25 -17.58 15.18 -21.17
C ALA A 25 -18.10 14.64 -19.83
N ALA A 26 -19.41 14.68 -19.60
CA ALA A 26 -20.04 14.10 -18.42
C ALA A 26 -19.87 12.58 -18.37
N GLY A 27 -20.04 11.89 -19.50
CA GLY A 27 -19.81 10.45 -19.61
C GLY A 27 -18.37 10.06 -19.27
N VAL A 28 -17.38 10.79 -19.81
CA VAL A 28 -15.98 10.61 -19.45
C VAL A 28 -15.76 10.85 -17.95
N GLY A 29 -16.33 11.92 -17.39
CA GLY A 29 -16.22 12.24 -15.97
C GLY A 29 -16.82 11.15 -15.05
N VAL A 30 -17.95 10.55 -15.43
CA VAL A 30 -18.57 9.45 -14.67
C VAL A 30 -17.69 8.20 -14.75
N VAL A 31 -17.18 7.86 -15.94
CA VAL A 31 -16.31 6.70 -16.12
C VAL A 31 -15.03 6.85 -15.30
N THR A 32 -14.35 8.00 -15.39
CA THR A 32 -13.11 8.21 -14.63
C THR A 32 -13.35 8.21 -13.13
N TRP A 33 -14.46 8.79 -12.65
CA TRP A 33 -14.84 8.73 -11.24
C TRP A 33 -15.11 7.30 -10.78
N SER A 34 -15.83 6.51 -11.58
CA SER A 34 -16.13 5.11 -11.26
C SER A 34 -14.90 4.19 -11.25
N MET A 35 -13.82 4.58 -11.94
CA MET A 35 -12.55 3.85 -12.01
C MET A 35 -11.55 4.28 -10.93
N GLN A 36 -11.89 5.24 -10.06
CA GLN A 36 -11.00 5.59 -8.96
C GLN A 36 -10.86 4.42 -7.97
N PRO A 37 -9.66 4.18 -7.40
CA PRO A 37 -9.46 3.10 -6.44
C PRO A 37 -10.37 3.31 -5.23
N GLN A 38 -11.35 2.41 -5.08
CA GLN A 38 -12.17 2.35 -3.88
C GLN A 38 -11.29 1.94 -2.71
N ASP A 39 -11.39 2.64 -1.57
CA ASP A 39 -10.78 2.30 -0.26
C ASP A 39 -9.31 2.70 -0.04
N VAL A 40 -8.82 3.77 -0.67
CA VAL A 40 -7.53 4.37 -0.27
C VAL A 40 -7.78 5.35 0.88
N GLY A 41 -7.33 4.99 2.09
CA GLY A 41 -7.30 5.91 3.23
C GLY A 41 -8.42 5.74 4.26
N GLY A 42 -8.04 5.16 5.41
CA GLY A 42 -8.64 5.45 6.71
C GLY A 42 -9.70 4.48 7.25
N ALA A 43 -10.33 3.66 6.41
CA ALA A 43 -11.26 2.65 6.89
C ALA A 43 -10.50 1.44 7.44
N ALA A 44 -10.60 1.20 8.74
CA ALA A 44 -10.03 0.04 9.39
C ALA A 44 -10.65 -1.25 8.87
N VAL A 45 -9.82 -2.23 8.53
CA VAL A 45 -10.30 -3.56 8.14
C VAL A 45 -10.59 -4.35 9.42
N LEU A 46 -11.80 -4.90 9.52
CA LEU A 46 -12.17 -5.76 10.64
C LEU A 46 -11.33 -7.03 10.64
N GLN A 47 -10.74 -7.34 11.79
CA GLN A 47 -9.90 -8.51 12.00
C GLN A 47 -10.55 -9.46 13.00
N PRO A 48 -10.26 -10.77 12.94
CA PRO A 48 -10.74 -11.73 13.94
C PRO A 48 -10.27 -11.38 15.36
N VAL A 49 -9.04 -10.86 15.47
CA VAL A 49 -8.49 -10.27 16.70
C VAL A 49 -8.24 -8.79 16.39
N PRO A 50 -8.74 -7.84 17.20
CA PRO A 50 -8.50 -6.42 16.98
C PRO A 50 -7.06 -6.05 17.38
N PHE A 51 -6.10 -6.51 16.58
CA PHE A 51 -4.68 -6.32 16.82
C PHE A 51 -4.28 -4.85 16.63
N SER A 52 -3.61 -4.30 17.63
CA SER A 52 -3.16 -2.91 17.63
C SER A 52 -1.67 -2.82 17.34
N HIS A 53 -1.32 -2.38 16.13
CA HIS A 53 0.08 -2.08 15.80
C HIS A 53 0.58 -0.88 16.61
N LYS A 54 -0.29 0.10 16.88
CA LYS A 54 0.05 1.22 17.76
C LYS A 54 0.58 0.77 19.11
N HIS A 55 -0.12 -0.17 19.76
CA HIS A 55 0.31 -0.66 21.07
C HIS A 55 1.67 -1.36 20.99
N HIS A 56 1.79 -2.35 20.11
CA HIS A 56 2.98 -3.20 20.05
C HIS A 56 4.21 -2.48 19.51
N VAL A 57 4.05 -1.56 18.56
CA VAL A 57 5.18 -0.89 17.90
C VAL A 57 5.51 0.44 18.57
N ALA A 58 4.52 1.34 18.77
CA ALA A 58 4.80 2.66 19.31
C ALA A 58 4.91 2.69 20.84
N ASP A 59 4.04 1.95 21.54
CA ASP A 59 4.04 1.97 23.00
C ASP A 59 5.12 1.00 23.55
N ASP A 60 5.24 -0.21 22.99
CA ASP A 60 6.16 -1.26 23.47
C ASP A 60 7.51 -1.34 22.72
N GLY A 61 7.64 -0.70 21.55
CA GLY A 61 8.90 -0.66 20.80
C GLY A 61 9.28 -1.96 20.07
N ILE A 62 8.32 -2.84 19.79
CA ILE A 62 8.59 -4.12 19.10
C ILE A 62 8.94 -3.87 17.63
N ASP A 63 10.09 -4.41 17.20
CA ASP A 63 10.54 -4.34 15.81
C ASP A 63 9.60 -5.12 14.87
N CYS A 64 9.34 -4.55 13.68
CA CYS A 64 8.44 -5.13 12.69
C CYS A 64 8.76 -6.59 12.34
N ARG A 65 10.06 -6.95 12.32
CA ARG A 65 10.56 -8.29 11.94
C ARG A 65 10.32 -9.34 13.01
N PHE A 66 9.99 -8.95 14.25
CA PHE A 66 9.62 -9.90 15.29
C PHE A 66 8.39 -10.72 14.88
N CYS A 67 7.40 -10.06 14.28
CA CYS A 67 6.19 -10.70 13.77
C CYS A 67 6.29 -11.03 12.28
N HIS A 68 6.88 -10.14 11.48
CA HIS A 68 7.00 -10.27 10.01
C HIS A 68 8.37 -10.81 9.61
N THR A 69 8.66 -12.04 10.03
CA THR A 69 10.02 -12.60 10.05
C THR A 69 10.65 -12.86 8.68
N SER A 70 9.87 -12.85 7.60
CA SER A 70 10.35 -13.11 6.24
C SER A 70 10.42 -11.87 5.36
N VAL A 71 10.12 -10.68 5.89
CA VAL A 71 10.06 -9.43 5.12
C VAL A 71 11.38 -9.09 4.41
N ASP A 72 12.51 -9.46 5.00
CA ASP A 72 13.86 -9.20 4.49
C ASP A 72 14.44 -10.34 3.63
N LYS A 73 13.79 -11.51 3.62
CA LYS A 73 14.33 -12.74 3.02
C LYS A 73 13.49 -13.26 1.86
N GLY A 74 12.21 -12.94 1.84
CA GLY A 74 11.27 -13.55 0.92
C GLY A 74 10.29 -12.58 0.29
N ARG A 75 9.53 -13.16 -0.64
CA ARG A 75 8.52 -12.48 -1.42
C ARG A 75 7.40 -11.88 -0.56
N VAL A 76 7.01 -12.62 0.46
CA VAL A 76 5.93 -12.26 1.38
C VAL A 76 6.53 -11.98 2.75
N ALA A 77 6.12 -10.87 3.38
CA ALA A 77 6.47 -10.58 4.77
C ALA A 77 5.92 -11.61 5.77
N GLY A 78 4.85 -12.30 5.37
CA GLY A 78 4.15 -13.28 6.20
C GLY A 78 3.27 -12.60 7.26
N LEU A 79 2.34 -13.37 7.80
CA LEU A 79 1.61 -13.01 9.01
C LEU A 79 2.12 -13.89 10.16
N PRO A 80 2.18 -13.37 11.40
CA PRO A 80 2.72 -14.12 12.51
C PRO A 80 1.88 -15.37 12.78
N ALA A 81 2.58 -16.46 13.08
CA ALA A 81 1.95 -17.66 13.61
C ALA A 81 1.46 -17.40 15.05
N THR A 82 0.50 -18.19 15.53
CA THR A 82 -0.11 -18.00 16.85
C THR A 82 0.92 -18.12 17.99
N GLU A 83 1.97 -18.90 17.79
CA GLU A 83 3.14 -19.05 18.67
C GLU A 83 3.78 -17.71 19.02
N VAL A 84 3.86 -16.78 18.07
CA VAL A 84 4.47 -15.46 18.27
C VAL A 84 3.65 -14.67 19.30
N CYS A 85 2.32 -14.69 19.16
CA CYS A 85 1.42 -14.05 20.11
C CYS A 85 1.54 -14.69 21.51
N MET A 86 1.65 -16.02 21.55
CA MET A 86 1.70 -16.78 22.80
C MET A 86 3.04 -16.71 23.53
N THR A 87 4.09 -16.21 22.89
CA THR A 87 5.38 -15.92 23.54
C THR A 87 5.19 -14.96 24.73
N CYS A 88 4.32 -13.96 24.58
CA CYS A 88 3.97 -13.02 25.63
C CYS A 88 2.60 -13.31 26.24
N HIS A 89 1.58 -13.57 25.42
CA HIS A 89 0.19 -13.69 25.88
C HIS A 89 -0.15 -15.01 26.59
N SER A 90 0.81 -15.93 26.71
CA SER A 90 0.73 -17.02 27.68
C SER A 90 0.80 -16.53 29.13
N GLN A 91 1.34 -15.33 29.36
CA GLN A 91 1.52 -14.73 30.69
C GLN A 91 0.84 -13.36 30.80
N LEU A 92 0.95 -12.52 29.77
CA LEU A 92 0.43 -11.15 29.75
C LEU A 92 -0.98 -11.08 29.17
N PHE A 93 -1.91 -10.47 29.91
CA PHE A 93 -3.31 -10.31 29.48
C PHE A 93 -3.97 -11.62 29.03
N LYS A 94 -3.49 -12.77 29.54
CA LYS A 94 -3.88 -14.11 29.06
C LYS A 94 -5.40 -14.35 29.10
N ASP A 95 -6.12 -13.73 30.04
CA ASP A 95 -7.56 -13.90 30.25
C ASP A 95 -8.40 -12.79 29.60
N ALA A 96 -7.76 -11.87 28.86
CA ALA A 96 -8.47 -10.79 28.18
C ALA A 96 -9.49 -11.37 27.17
N PRO A 97 -10.75 -10.89 27.16
CA PRO A 97 -11.77 -11.40 26.23
C PRO A 97 -11.37 -11.25 24.76
N LEU A 98 -10.69 -10.15 24.41
CA LEU A 98 -10.24 -9.86 23.05
C LEU A 98 -9.24 -10.88 22.49
N LEU A 99 -8.53 -11.60 23.36
CA LEU A 99 -7.55 -12.61 22.97
C LEU A 99 -8.15 -14.02 22.86
N GLN A 100 -9.47 -14.18 23.04
CA GLN A 100 -10.13 -15.47 22.86
C GLN A 100 -9.77 -16.15 21.52
N PRO A 101 -9.77 -15.46 20.36
CA PRO A 101 -9.43 -16.13 19.11
C PRO A 101 -7.96 -16.59 19.04
N VAL A 102 -7.04 -15.90 19.73
CA VAL A 102 -5.64 -16.33 19.84
C VAL A 102 -5.54 -17.61 20.67
N ARG A 103 -6.25 -17.68 21.81
CA ARG A 103 -6.31 -18.88 22.65
C ARG A 103 -6.96 -20.06 21.93
N ASP A 104 -8.03 -19.82 21.20
CA ASP A 104 -8.71 -20.86 20.41
C ASP A 104 -7.81 -21.39 19.29
N SER A 105 -7.09 -20.49 18.62
CA SER A 105 -6.09 -20.86 17.62
C SER A 105 -4.97 -21.71 18.22
N TRP A 106 -4.46 -21.31 19.39
CA TRP A 106 -3.42 -22.05 20.12
C TRP A 106 -3.89 -23.45 20.53
N ALA A 107 -5.07 -23.55 21.15
CA ALA A 107 -5.62 -24.80 21.65
C ALA A 107 -6.01 -25.78 20.54
N SER A 108 -6.50 -25.27 19.41
CA SER A 108 -6.93 -26.11 18.28
C SER A 108 -5.84 -26.36 17.23
N GLY A 109 -4.71 -25.65 17.29
CA GLY A 109 -3.66 -25.69 16.27
C GLY A 109 -4.07 -25.12 14.91
N ARG A 110 -5.26 -24.49 14.80
CA ARG A 110 -5.74 -23.87 13.56
C ARG A 110 -5.29 -22.41 13.51
N PRO A 111 -4.59 -21.95 12.45
CA PRO A 111 -4.14 -20.57 12.34
C PRO A 111 -5.28 -19.55 12.34
N ILE A 112 -5.01 -18.34 12.81
CA ILE A 112 -5.94 -17.21 12.74
C ILE A 112 -6.15 -16.82 11.28
N ALA A 113 -7.41 -16.76 10.84
CA ALA A 113 -7.79 -16.37 9.48
C ALA A 113 -7.85 -14.84 9.34
N TRP A 114 -6.69 -14.20 9.27
CA TRP A 114 -6.58 -12.76 9.11
C TRP A 114 -7.17 -12.24 7.80
N ALA A 115 -7.80 -11.07 7.85
CA ALA A 115 -8.22 -10.34 6.65
C ALA A 115 -7.03 -9.52 6.12
N ARG A 116 -6.57 -9.80 4.89
CA ARG A 116 -5.49 -9.03 4.28
C ARG A 116 -5.94 -7.60 3.98
N VAL A 117 -5.16 -6.62 4.42
CA VAL A 117 -5.41 -5.20 4.16
C VAL A 117 -4.86 -4.77 2.81
N HIS A 118 -3.68 -5.29 2.46
CA HIS A 118 -3.06 -5.10 1.15
C HIS A 118 -3.06 -6.46 0.46
N ASP A 119 -3.88 -6.59 -0.58
CA ASP A 119 -4.01 -7.81 -1.38
C ASP A 119 -3.85 -7.42 -2.84
N LEU A 120 -2.67 -7.73 -3.40
CA LEU A 120 -2.40 -7.51 -4.81
C LEU A 120 -2.94 -8.69 -5.62
N PRO A 121 -3.39 -8.46 -6.87
CA PRO A 121 -3.81 -9.56 -7.74
C PRO A 121 -2.71 -10.58 -7.96
N ASP A 122 -3.06 -11.87 -8.06
CA ASP A 122 -2.10 -12.97 -8.18
C ASP A 122 -1.21 -12.90 -9.44
N PHE A 123 -1.64 -12.18 -10.48
CA PHE A 123 -0.84 -11.93 -11.69
C PHE A 123 0.25 -10.86 -11.52
N ALA A 124 0.31 -10.22 -10.34
CA ALA A 124 1.35 -9.28 -9.96
C ALA A 124 2.27 -9.93 -8.93
N TYR A 125 3.46 -10.31 -9.37
CA TYR A 125 4.53 -10.81 -8.53
C TYR A 125 5.20 -9.65 -7.78
N PHE A 126 4.82 -9.47 -6.52
CA PHE A 126 5.47 -8.54 -5.60
C PHE A 126 6.43 -9.28 -4.66
N ASP A 127 7.63 -8.75 -4.43
CA ASP A 127 8.64 -9.33 -3.54
C ASP A 127 9.07 -8.34 -2.44
N HIS A 128 8.82 -8.62 -1.16
CA HIS A 128 9.17 -7.70 -0.08
C HIS A 128 10.69 -7.53 0.07
N SER A 129 11.43 -8.63 -0.01
CA SER A 129 12.86 -8.65 0.31
C SER A 129 13.67 -7.69 -0.56
N ILE A 130 13.35 -7.59 -1.86
CA ILE A 130 14.08 -6.68 -2.76
C ILE A 130 13.83 -5.21 -2.39
N HIS A 131 12.64 -4.84 -1.93
CA HIS A 131 12.34 -3.45 -1.59
C HIS A 131 13.05 -3.04 -0.31
N VAL A 132 12.90 -3.82 0.77
CA VAL A 132 13.52 -3.49 2.06
C VAL A 132 15.04 -3.54 2.00
N ASN A 133 15.62 -4.50 1.28
CA ASN A 133 17.07 -4.61 1.12
C ASN A 133 17.65 -3.54 0.19
N LYS A 134 16.81 -2.87 -0.59
CA LYS A 134 17.17 -1.70 -1.42
C LYS A 134 16.81 -0.37 -0.76
N GLY A 135 16.49 -0.38 0.54
CA GLY A 135 16.30 0.84 1.33
C GLY A 135 14.89 1.43 1.28
N VAL A 136 13.89 0.74 0.76
CA VAL A 136 12.49 1.22 0.81
C VAL A 136 11.89 0.91 2.18
N ALA A 137 11.56 1.94 2.95
CA ALA A 137 11.01 1.79 4.30
C ALA A 137 9.56 1.30 4.27
N CYS A 138 9.11 0.61 5.32
CA CYS A 138 7.75 0.06 5.34
C CYS A 138 6.68 1.17 5.28
N MET A 139 6.99 2.37 5.79
CA MET A 139 6.07 3.50 5.81
C MET A 139 5.75 4.07 4.42
N GLU A 140 6.62 3.87 3.43
CA GLU A 140 6.38 4.34 2.06
C GLU A 140 5.16 3.64 1.43
N CYS A 141 4.99 2.35 1.72
CA CYS A 141 3.87 1.56 1.20
C CYS A 141 2.71 1.46 2.20
N HIS A 142 3.02 1.21 3.49
CA HIS A 142 2.01 0.90 4.51
C HIS A 142 1.60 2.10 5.36
N GLY A 143 2.27 3.25 5.22
CA GLY A 143 2.04 4.42 6.05
C GLY A 143 2.53 4.25 7.49
N ARG A 144 2.04 5.10 8.39
CA ARG A 144 2.38 5.09 9.82
C ARG A 144 1.65 3.99 10.57
N VAL A 145 2.06 2.73 10.33
CA VAL A 145 1.46 1.53 10.95
C VAL A 145 1.60 1.55 12.48
N ASP A 146 2.68 2.15 12.98
CA ASP A 146 2.87 2.44 14.42
C ASP A 146 1.83 3.41 15.01
N GLN A 147 1.05 4.10 14.17
CA GLN A 147 -0.07 4.94 14.60
C GLN A 147 -1.43 4.31 14.29
N MET A 148 -1.48 3.01 13.94
CA MET A 148 -2.69 2.30 13.59
C MET A 148 -3.16 1.39 14.74
N PRO A 149 -4.16 1.81 15.55
CA PRO A 149 -4.81 0.92 16.49
C PRO A 149 -5.54 -0.25 15.83
N LEU A 150 -6.01 -0.04 14.60
CA LEU A 150 -6.52 -1.06 13.69
C LEU A 150 -5.95 -0.73 12.32
N THR A 151 -5.50 -1.73 11.58
CA THR A 151 -4.82 -1.48 10.30
C THR A 151 -5.81 -1.12 9.19
N TRP A 152 -5.44 -0.12 8.39
CA TRP A 152 -6.15 0.27 7.16
C TRP A 152 -5.18 0.36 5.99
N ARG A 153 -5.72 0.48 4.79
CA ARG A 153 -4.93 0.63 3.57
C ARG A 153 -4.51 2.09 3.40
N ASN A 154 -3.20 2.34 3.35
CA ASN A 154 -2.63 3.70 3.23
C ASN A 154 -2.43 4.11 1.77
N ALA A 155 -1.93 3.20 0.93
CA ALA A 155 -1.68 3.44 -0.48
C ALA A 155 -2.58 2.58 -1.37
N SER A 156 -2.86 3.03 -2.60
CA SER A 156 -3.69 2.25 -3.54
C SER A 156 -3.00 0.96 -3.97
N LEU A 157 -1.67 0.98 -4.08
CA LEU A 157 -0.84 -0.08 -4.65
C LEU A 157 -1.28 -0.48 -6.07
N GLU A 158 -1.92 0.43 -6.79
CA GLU A 158 -2.21 0.25 -8.21
C GLU A 158 -0.94 0.34 -9.05
N MET A 159 -1.00 -0.20 -10.27
CA MET A 159 0.15 -0.24 -11.17
C MET A 159 0.82 1.13 -11.35
N GLN A 160 0.06 2.22 -11.55
CA GLN A 160 0.66 3.54 -11.72
C GLN A 160 1.35 4.04 -10.46
N TRP A 161 0.79 3.78 -9.28
CA TRP A 161 1.42 4.13 -8.02
C TRP A 161 2.79 3.44 -7.88
N CYS A 162 2.86 2.14 -8.19
CA CYS A 162 4.13 1.40 -8.19
C CYS A 162 5.09 1.94 -9.24
N LEU A 163 4.60 2.21 -10.46
CA LEU A 163 5.43 2.70 -11.56
C LEU A 163 5.96 4.10 -11.31
N ASP A 164 5.21 4.98 -10.64
CA ASP A 164 5.68 6.32 -10.31
C ASP A 164 6.89 6.26 -9.37
N CYS A 165 6.83 5.39 -8.36
CA CYS A 165 7.99 5.09 -7.52
C CYS A 165 9.14 4.45 -8.33
N HIS A 166 8.87 3.44 -9.15
CA HIS A 166 9.91 2.78 -9.97
C HIS A 166 10.55 3.72 -11.02
N ARG A 167 9.86 4.77 -11.46
CA ARG A 167 10.39 5.80 -12.38
C ARG A 167 11.31 6.78 -11.65
N ASN A 168 11.08 7.02 -10.36
CA ASN A 168 11.84 7.95 -9.54
C ASN A 168 11.96 7.43 -8.08
N PRO A 169 12.77 6.38 -7.84
CA PRO A 169 12.80 5.73 -6.53
C PRO A 169 13.54 6.54 -5.46
N GLY A 170 14.44 7.44 -5.88
CA GLY A 170 15.37 8.16 -4.99
C GLY A 170 14.72 8.81 -3.76
N PRO A 171 13.66 9.63 -3.91
CA PRO A 171 12.97 10.25 -2.78
C PRO A 171 12.31 9.28 -1.79
N HIS A 172 12.15 8.00 -2.16
CA HIS A 172 11.54 6.94 -1.36
C HIS A 172 12.58 5.99 -0.74
N LEU A 173 13.87 6.28 -0.93
CA LEU A 173 14.94 5.53 -0.31
C LEU A 173 15.21 6.06 1.09
N HIS A 174 15.65 5.16 1.96
CA HIS A 174 16.02 5.44 3.34
C HIS A 174 17.35 4.77 3.64
N ARG A 175 18.02 5.24 4.69
CA ARG A 175 19.26 4.62 5.16
C ARG A 175 18.97 3.23 5.76
N PRO A 176 19.92 2.30 5.81
CA PRO A 176 19.69 0.94 6.30
C PRO A 176 19.06 0.89 7.71
N GLU A 177 19.51 1.77 8.61
CA GLU A 177 19.00 1.90 9.97
C GLU A 177 17.58 2.46 10.06
N GLN A 178 17.03 2.96 8.95
CA GLN A 178 15.75 3.65 8.90
C GLN A 178 14.62 2.82 8.26
N VAL A 179 14.95 1.73 7.57
CA VAL A 179 13.98 0.93 6.80
C VAL A 179 12.80 0.43 7.64
N TYR A 180 13.06 0.04 8.89
CA TYR A 180 12.07 -0.51 9.82
C TYR A 180 11.59 0.51 10.87
N HIS A 181 12.12 1.73 10.84
CA HIS A 181 11.76 2.79 11.78
C HIS A 181 10.61 3.63 11.22
N MET A 182 9.48 3.59 11.90
CA MET A 182 8.27 4.32 11.50
C MET A 182 8.24 5.83 11.81
N PRO A 183 8.92 6.37 12.85
CA PRO A 183 8.88 7.81 13.12
C PRO A 183 9.32 8.65 11.91
N ALA A 184 8.79 9.88 11.83
CA ALA A 184 9.09 10.79 10.73
C ALA A 184 10.61 11.01 10.59
N GLN A 185 11.10 10.85 9.37
CA GLN A 185 12.52 10.91 9.05
C GLN A 185 12.85 12.22 8.33
N ALA A 186 14.11 12.63 8.40
CA ALA A 186 14.57 13.80 7.67
C ALA A 186 14.47 13.55 6.16
N VAL A 187 14.04 14.58 5.43
CA VAL A 187 14.01 14.54 3.96
C VAL A 187 15.45 14.49 3.45
N LEU A 188 15.75 13.51 2.59
CA LEU A 188 17.07 13.37 1.98
C LEU A 188 17.36 14.53 1.02
N THR A 189 18.61 14.99 1.03
CA THR A 189 19.14 15.89 0.01
C THR A 189 19.40 15.12 -1.29
N GLN A 190 19.49 15.82 -2.42
CA GLN A 190 19.77 15.16 -3.71
C GLN A 190 21.08 14.37 -3.71
N SER A 191 22.13 14.89 -3.04
CA SER A 191 23.41 14.18 -2.93
C SER A 191 23.27 12.86 -2.18
N GLU A 192 22.49 12.84 -1.09
CA GLU A 192 22.25 11.61 -0.33
C GLU A 192 21.42 10.61 -1.13
N ILE A 193 20.45 11.09 -1.92
CA ILE A 193 19.68 10.25 -2.84
C ILE A 193 20.62 9.60 -3.86
N ASP A 194 21.51 10.37 -4.48
CA ASP A 194 22.45 9.87 -5.48
C ASP A 194 23.40 8.81 -4.87
N ASP A 195 23.89 9.06 -3.65
CA ASP A 195 24.71 8.12 -2.89
C ASP A 195 23.96 6.81 -2.59
N LEU A 196 22.70 6.88 -2.16
CA LEU A 196 21.87 5.70 -1.88
C LEU A 196 21.54 4.91 -3.16
N LEU A 197 21.21 5.60 -4.26
CA LEU A 197 20.97 4.96 -5.56
C LEU A 197 22.19 4.14 -6.00
N GLN A 198 23.39 4.68 -5.80
CA GLN A 198 24.64 4.01 -6.10
C GLN A 198 24.94 2.88 -5.10
N GLN A 199 24.84 3.13 -3.80
CA GLN A 199 25.10 2.17 -2.73
C GLN A 199 24.21 0.94 -2.86
N TYR A 200 22.91 1.15 -3.09
CA TYR A 200 21.95 0.07 -3.26
C TYR A 200 22.01 -0.54 -4.66
N GLN A 201 22.79 -0.01 -5.60
CA GLN A 201 22.85 -0.52 -6.98
C GLN A 201 21.43 -0.65 -7.57
N ILE A 202 20.68 0.45 -7.52
CA ILE A 202 19.32 0.50 -8.05
C ILE A 202 19.38 0.37 -9.57
N ALA A 203 18.56 -0.53 -10.12
CA ALA A 203 18.52 -0.76 -11.55
C ALA A 203 18.01 0.49 -12.30
N ASP A 204 18.33 0.58 -13.60
CA ASP A 204 17.84 1.67 -14.41
C ASP A 204 16.31 1.65 -14.55
N ARG A 205 15.75 2.82 -14.86
CA ARG A 205 14.30 3.02 -15.01
C ARG A 205 13.66 2.04 -16.02
N ARG A 206 14.34 1.71 -17.13
CA ARG A 206 13.77 0.82 -18.15
C ARG A 206 13.60 -0.58 -17.58
N ARG A 207 14.59 -1.09 -16.84
CA ARG A 207 14.49 -2.39 -16.17
C ARG A 207 13.42 -2.38 -15.08
N LEU A 208 13.39 -1.36 -14.21
CA LEU A 208 12.42 -1.30 -13.11
C LEU A 208 10.96 -1.19 -13.59
N THR A 209 10.74 -0.65 -14.79
CA THR A 209 9.39 -0.47 -15.37
C THR A 209 9.04 -1.49 -16.46
N ASP A 210 9.88 -2.51 -16.65
CA ASP A 210 9.60 -3.61 -17.57
C ASP A 210 8.52 -4.53 -17.02
N CYS A 211 7.65 -5.05 -17.90
CA CYS A 211 6.57 -5.97 -17.51
C CYS A 211 7.10 -7.20 -16.78
N SER A 212 8.26 -7.73 -17.17
CA SER A 212 8.85 -8.94 -16.56
C SER A 212 9.30 -8.75 -15.11
N THR A 213 9.40 -7.51 -14.64
CA THR A 213 9.70 -7.20 -13.23
C THR A 213 8.56 -7.63 -12.31
N CYS A 214 7.31 -7.50 -12.76
CA CYS A 214 6.12 -7.73 -11.93
C CYS A 214 5.15 -8.78 -12.49
N HIS A 215 5.14 -9.04 -13.81
CA HIS A 215 4.19 -9.92 -14.47
C HIS A 215 4.91 -11.14 -15.04
N ARG A 216 4.97 -12.21 -14.26
CA ARG A 216 5.69 -13.45 -14.58
C ARG A 216 4.95 -14.69 -14.14
#